data_AF-A0A0C2G699-F1
#
_entry.id   AF-A0A0C2G699-F1
#
_cell.length_a   1.000
_cell.length_b   1.000
_cell.length_c   1.000
_cell.angle_alpha   90.00
_cell.angle_beta   90.00
_cell.angle_gamma   90.00
#
_symmetry.space_group_name_H-M   'P 1'
#
loop_
_entity.id
_entity.type
_entity.pdbx_description
1 polymer ?
#
loop_
_entity_poly.entity_id
_entity_poly.type
_entity_poly.pdbx_seq_one_letter_code
_entity_poly.pdbx_strand_id
1 'polypeptide(L)' 'MLNVYFEKQMADRPYILTQGPKENTIEDFWRMIFQEQCAGVVMLCNYYEDGVQKCDEYFPTENGGYKYYGKMFVNNKK' A
#
# COMPACT_ATOMS: atom_id res chain seq x y z
N MET A 1 -12.13 2.89 -8.02
CA MET A 1 -11.24 2.12 -8.90
C MET A 1 -9.84 2.66 -8.68
N LEU A 2 -8.91 1.88 -8.14
CA LEU A 2 -7.50 2.29 -8.08
C LEU A 2 -6.98 2.42 -9.51
N ASN A 3 -6.39 3.56 -9.86
CA ASN A 3 -5.65 3.71 -11.11
C ASN A 3 -4.30 3.01 -10.92
N VAL A 4 -4.17 1.80 -11.42
CA VAL A 4 -2.92 1.05 -11.43
C VAL A 4 -2.27 1.22 -12.79
N TYR A 5 -1.09 1.82 -12.82
CA TYR A 5 -0.26 1.87 -14.02
C TYR A 5 0.76 0.74 -13.92
N PHE A 6 0.52 -0.33 -14.68
CA PHE A 6 1.48 -1.42 -14.82
C PHE A 6 2.50 -1.04 -15.90
N GLU A 7 3.66 -0.55 -15.48
CA GLU A 7 4.80 -0.39 -16.37
C GLU A 7 5.78 -1.55 -16.15
N LYS A 8 5.53 -2.66 -16.85
CA LYS A 8 6.48 -3.78 -16.91
C LYS A 8 7.61 -3.42 -17.86
N GLN A 9 8.49 -2.51 -17.46
CA GLN A 9 9.74 -2.28 -18.18
C GLN A 9 10.64 -3.52 -18.08
N MET A 10 11.52 -3.70 -19.06
CA MET A 10 12.55 -4.75 -19.11
C MET A 10 13.68 -4.53 -18.10
N ALA A 11 13.31 -4.16 -16.87
CA ALA A 11 14.22 -4.01 -15.76
C ALA A 11 14.27 -5.32 -14.96
N ASP A 12 15.43 -5.65 -14.41
CA ASP A 12 15.62 -6.80 -13.51
C ASP A 12 14.73 -6.75 -12.26
N ARG A 13 14.03 -5.63 -12.02
CA ARG A 13 13.09 -5.43 -10.91
C ARG A 13 11.84 -4.69 -11.42
N PRO A 14 10.69 -5.38 -11.55
CA PRO A 14 9.43 -4.73 -11.93
C PRO A 14 8.86 -3.91 -10.77
N TYR A 15 8.14 -2.83 -11.10
CA TYR A 15 7.46 -1.97 -10.13
C TYR A 15 5.99 -1.78 -10.53
N ILE A 16 5.14 -1.57 -9.53
CA ILE A 16 3.74 -1.18 -9.73
C ILE A 16 3.59 0.25 -9.22
N LEU A 17 3.14 1.16 -10.10
CA LEU A 17 2.84 2.53 -9.72
C LEU A 17 1.35 2.64 -9.39
N THR A 18 1.05 3.17 -8.21
CA THR A 18 -0.32 3.34 -7.72
C THR A 18 -0.43 4.60 -6.86
N GLN A 19 -1.66 5.11 -6.71
CA GLN A 19 -1.93 6.21 -5.77
C GLN A 19 -1.78 5.75 -4.31
N GLY A 20 -1.59 6.70 -3.40
CA GLY A 20 -1.69 6.44 -1.96
C GLY A 20 -3.04 5.79 -1.61
N PRO A 21 -3.07 4.74 -0.76
CA PRO A 21 -4.31 4.15 -0.30
C PRO A 21 -5.22 5.19 0.33
N LYS A 22 -6.50 5.13 -0.02
CA LYS A 22 -7.59 5.85 0.67
C LYS A 22 -8.36 4.90 1.56
N GLU A 23 -9.04 5.38 2.59
CA GLU A 23 -9.82 4.59 3.56
C GLU A 23 -10.63 3.45 2.90
N ASN A 24 -11.38 3.77 1.84
CA ASN A 24 -12.23 2.82 1.11
C ASN A 24 -11.49 1.91 0.11
N THR A 25 -10.16 1.98 0.03
CA THR A 25 -9.31 1.23 -0.92
C THR A 25 -8.13 0.53 -0.25
N ILE A 26 -7.98 0.61 1.07
CA ILE A 26 -6.86 -0.06 1.77
C ILE A 26 -6.90 -1.58 1.60
N GLU A 27 -8.09 -2.19 1.65
CA GLU A 27 -8.23 -3.63 1.38
C GLU A 27 -7.79 -3.97 -0.05
N ASP A 28 -8.20 -3.18 -1.04
CA ASP A 28 -7.81 -3.38 -2.44
C ASP A 28 -6.30 -3.25 -2.64
N PHE A 29 -5.66 -2.31 -1.93
CA PHE A 29 -4.21 -2.12 -1.94
C PHE A 29 -3.47 -3.35 -1.40
N TRP A 30 -3.89 -3.89 -0.25
CA TRP A 30 -3.30 -5.11 0.30
C TRP A 30 -3.58 -6.33 -0.56
N ARG A 31 -4.78 -6.40 -1.15
CA ARG A 31 -5.14 -7.48 -2.09
C ARG A 31 -4.22 -7.45 -3.32
N MET A 32 -3.92 -6.27 -3.88
CA MET A 32 -2.97 -6.10 -4.99
C MET A 32 -1.57 -6.57 -4.59
N ILE A 33 -1.04 -6.13 -3.44
CA ILE A 33 0.28 -6.54 -2.92
C ILE A 33 0.37 -8.07 -2.83
N PHE A 34 -0.68 -8.70 -2.30
CA PHE A 34 -0.73 -10.16 -2.17
C PHE A 34 -0.82 -10.83 -3.54
N GLN A 35 -1.70 -10.38 -4.44
CA GLN A 35 -1.89 -11.00 -5.76
C GLN A 35 -0.63 -10.92 -6.63
N GLU A 36 0.04 -9.77 -6.62
CA GLU A 36 1.24 -9.52 -7.42
C GLU A 36 2.54 -9.98 -6.74
N GLN A 37 2.44 -10.57 -5.54
CA GLN A 37 3.57 -11.08 -4.75
C GLN A 37 4.66 -10.01 -4.54
N CYS A 38 4.25 -8.78 -4.23
CA CYS A 38 5.17 -7.67 -4.01
C CYS A 38 6.09 -7.96 -2.81
N ALA A 39 7.41 -7.82 -3.01
CA ALA A 39 8.39 -8.01 -1.94
C ALA A 39 8.41 -6.86 -0.92
N GLY A 40 7.90 -5.68 -1.29
CA GLY A 40 7.85 -4.52 -0.42
C GLY A 40 7.07 -3.36 -1.02
N VAL A 41 6.85 -2.33 -0.21
CA VAL A 41 6.16 -1.08 -0.57
C VAL A 41 7.11 0.09 -0.29
N VAL A 42 7.21 1.02 -1.24
CA VAL A 42 7.92 2.29 -1.05
C VAL A 42 6.88 3.40 -1.10
N MET A 43 6.69 4.11 0.02
CA MET A 43 5.81 5.27 0.10
C MET A 43 6.62 6.53 -0.25
N LEU A 44 6.17 7.26 -1.27
CA LEU A 44 6.87 8.45 -1.80
C LEU A 44 6.21 9.78 -1.38
N CYS A 45 5.17 9.73 -0.57
CA CYS A 45 4.42 10.89 -0.08
C CYS A 45 4.24 10.84 1.44
N ASN A 46 3.83 11.95 2.04
CA ASN A 46 3.31 11.97 3.40
C ASN A 46 1.81 11.65 3.42
N TYR A 47 1.22 11.40 4.61
CA TYR A 47 -0.23 11.26 4.73
C TYR A 47 -0.98 12.56 4.38
N TYR A 48 -0.39 13.70 4.73
CA TYR A 48 -0.88 15.04 4.40
C TYR A 48 0.23 15.88 3.77
N GLU A 49 -0.11 16.63 2.72
CA GLU A 49 0.76 17.58 2.05
C GLU A 49 -0.05 18.86 1.77
N ASP A 50 0.47 20.01 2.18
CA ASP A 50 -0.21 21.31 2.07
C ASP A 50 -1.65 21.31 2.62
N GLY A 51 -1.88 20.57 3.71
CA GLY A 51 -3.19 20.43 4.35
C GLY A 51 -4.15 19.49 3.62
N VAL A 52 -3.74 18.89 2.50
CA VAL A 52 -4.54 17.94 1.72
C VAL A 52 -4.12 16.51 2.04
N GLN A 53 -5.09 15.65 2.34
CA GLN A 53 -4.84 14.23 2.57
C GLN A 53 -4.44 13.54 1.25
N LYS A 54 -3.26 12.92 1.23
CA LYS A 54 -2.71 12.18 0.08
C LYS A 54 -2.76 10.68 0.27
N CYS A 55 -2.70 10.20 1.50
CA CYS A 55 -2.66 8.80 1.85
C CYS A 55 -3.29 8.58 3.23
N ASP A 56 -4.04 7.49 3.39
CA ASP A 56 -4.50 6.97 4.68
C ASP A 56 -3.48 6.00 5.28
N GLU A 57 -3.52 5.82 6.60
CA GLU A 57 -2.68 4.84 7.30
C GLU A 57 -3.11 3.40 6.96
N TYR A 58 -2.26 2.71 6.20
CA TYR A 58 -2.56 1.38 5.67
C TYR A 58 -1.81 0.24 6.35
N PHE A 59 -1.01 0.49 7.40
CA PHE A 59 -0.33 -0.55 8.18
C PHE A 59 -0.33 -0.21 9.69
N PRO A 60 -0.28 -1.22 10.58
CA PRO A 60 -0.15 -0.97 12.02
C PRO A 60 1.22 -0.34 12.35
N THR A 61 1.23 0.75 13.10
CA THR A 61 2.46 1.47 13.48
C THR A 61 3.02 1.02 14.83
N GLU A 62 2.17 0.48 15.71
CA GLU A 62 2.58 -0.05 17.00
C GLU A 62 3.48 -1.29 16.85
N ASN A 63 4.52 -1.37 17.68
CA ASN A 63 5.46 -2.49 17.64
C ASN A 63 4.77 -3.79 18.11
N GLY A 64 4.76 -4.82 17.25
CA GLY A 64 4.00 -6.05 17.48
C GLY A 64 2.51 -5.91 17.18
N GLY A 65 2.06 -4.74 16.73
CA GLY A 65 0.67 -4.47 16.38
C GLY A 65 0.22 -5.23 15.13
N TYR A 66 -1.07 -5.46 15.02
CA TYR A 66 -1.69 -6.05 13.84
C TYR A 66 -3.05 -5.43 13.56
N LYS A 67 -3.49 -5.49 12.30
CA LYS A 67 -4.80 -5.03 11.87
C LYS A 67 -5.32 -5.88 10.72
N TYR A 68 -6.65 -6.04 10.67
CA TYR A 68 -7.33 -6.59 9.51
C TYR A 68 -7.83 -5.47 8.60
N TYR A 69 -7.50 -5.56 7.32
CA TYR A 69 -8.05 -4.71 6.26
C TYR A 69 -8.91 -5.60 5.36
N GLY A 70 -10.20 -5.65 5.66
CA GLY A 70 -11.11 -6.67 5.10
C GLY A 70 -10.62 -8.08 5.44
N LYS A 71 -10.28 -8.88 4.43
CA LYS A 71 -9.73 -10.24 4.60
C LYS A 71 -8.21 -10.29 4.80
N MET A 72 -7.52 -9.15 4.69
CA MET A 72 -6.06 -9.10 4.74
C MET A 72 -5.58 -8.89 6.19
N PHE A 73 -4.80 -9.84 6.72
CA PHE A 73 -4.11 -9.69 8.00
C PHE A 73 -2.74 -9.04 7.78
N VAL A 74 -2.49 -7.90 8.43
CA VAL A 74 -1.24 -7.14 8.32
C VAL A 74 -0.68 -6.92 9.71
N ASN A 75 0.59 -7.24 9.92
CA ASN A 75 1.25 -7.09 11.20
C ASN A 75 2.59 -6.34 11.10
N ASN A 76 2.88 -5.55 12.12
CA ASN A 76 4.17 -4.94 12.35
C ASN A 76 4.98 -5.87 13.26
N LYS A 77 5.96 -6.57 12.69
CA LYS A 77 6.77 -7.54 13.42
C LYS A 77 7.72 -6.80 14.37
N LYS A 78 7.95 -7.40 15.54
CA LYS A 78 8.94 -6.95 16.53
C LYS A 78 10.37 -7.04 16.01
#